data_AF-A0A562KMX3-F1
#
_entry.id   AF-A0A562KMX3-F1
#
_cell.length_a   1.000
_cell.length_b   1.000
_cell.length_c   1.000
_cell.angle_alpha   90.00
_cell.angle_beta   90.00
_cell.angle_gamma   90.00
#
_symmetry.space_group_name_H-M   'P 1'
#
loop_
_entity.id
_entity.type
_entity.pdbx_description
1 polymer ?
#
loop_
_entity_poly.entity_id
_entity_poly.type
_entity_poly.pdbx_seq_one_letter_code
_entity_poly.pdbx_strand_id
1 'polypeptide(L)'
;MDQADIEQELMLDLLQRQVHFDPARASFETFADRIINHRVASLMAPTARLRAERIMISIDVHLSADGDEDAETMGASIPEADGLYAEPYLPAEIRIGLARDVGRFLGSLSPVLRRYAGIFAADNVSAAARDAGLHRSTIYERMHQLRADAAVAGLQEYLGGIPTVHSARR
;
A
#
# COMPACT_ATOMS: atom_id res chain seq x y z
N MET A 1 -19.49 -3.66 -10.10
CA MET A 1 -19.56 -4.22 -11.45
C MET A 1 -21.02 -4.44 -11.72
N ASP A 2 -21.56 -3.75 -12.72
CA ASP A 2 -22.96 -3.89 -13.08
C ASP A 2 -23.17 -5.11 -13.99
N GLN A 3 -24.42 -5.32 -14.41
CA GLN A 3 -24.75 -6.44 -15.29
C GLN A 3 -24.04 -6.33 -16.66
N ALA A 4 -23.95 -5.12 -17.20
CA ALA A 4 -23.37 -4.89 -18.53
C ALA A 4 -21.86 -5.17 -18.54
N ASP A 5 -21.17 -4.79 -17.47
CA ASP A 5 -19.77 -5.11 -17.25
C ASP A 5 -19.53 -6.64 -17.24
N ILE A 6 -20.37 -7.39 -16.51
CA ILE A 6 -20.26 -8.85 -16.40
C ILE A 6 -20.51 -9.51 -17.75
N GLU A 7 -21.55 -9.09 -18.48
CA GLU A 7 -21.86 -9.61 -19.81
C GLU A 7 -20.71 -9.39 -20.79
N GLN A 8 -20.11 -8.19 -20.80
CA GLN A 8 -18.96 -7.88 -21.65
C GLN A 8 -17.75 -8.75 -21.32
N GLU A 9 -17.46 -8.95 -20.04
CA GLU A 9 -16.32 -9.76 -19.61
C GLU A 9 -16.49 -11.24 -19.97
N LEU A 10 -17.71 -11.79 -19.83
CA LEU A 10 -18.02 -13.16 -20.22
C LEU A 10 -17.96 -13.34 -21.74
N MET A 11 -18.49 -12.39 -22.50
CA MET A 11 -18.42 -12.39 -23.97
C MET A 11 -16.96 -12.35 -24.44
N LEU A 12 -16.13 -11.50 -23.81
CA LEU A 12 -14.72 -11.38 -24.16
C LEU A 12 -13.94 -12.69 -23.90
N ASP A 13 -14.14 -13.32 -22.74
CA ASP A 13 -13.47 -14.60 -22.41
C ASP A 13 -13.91 -15.72 -23.36
N LEU A 14 -15.19 -15.75 -23.77
CA LEU A 14 -15.70 -16.68 -24.76
C LEU A 14 -15.06 -16.47 -26.14
N LEU A 15 -15.02 -15.24 -26.63
CA LEU A 15 -14.43 -14.89 -27.93
C LEU A 15 -12.93 -15.18 -27.99
N GLN A 16 -12.20 -14.97 -26.89
CA GLN A 16 -10.76 -15.30 -26.83
C GLN A 16 -10.51 -16.81 -26.88
N ARG A 17 -11.37 -17.61 -26.23
CA ARG A 17 -11.17 -19.06 -26.14
C ARG A 17 -11.78 -19.84 -27.28
N GLN A 18 -12.67 -19.23 -28.08
CA GLN A 18 -13.33 -19.90 -29.21
C GLN A 18 -12.32 -20.53 -30.21
N VAL A 19 -11.09 -19.99 -30.30
CA VAL A 19 -10.02 -20.54 -31.15
C VAL A 19 -9.59 -21.95 -30.76
N HIS A 20 -9.92 -22.39 -29.54
CA HIS A 20 -9.65 -23.73 -29.02
C HIS A 20 -10.87 -24.65 -29.08
N PHE A 21 -11.99 -24.20 -29.67
CA PHE A 21 -13.16 -25.04 -29.85
C PHE A 21 -12.86 -26.17 -30.84
N ASP A 22 -13.19 -27.39 -30.44
CA ASP A 22 -13.05 -28.59 -31.27
C ASP A 22 -14.42 -29.29 -31.39
N PRO A 23 -15.07 -29.22 -32.57
CA PRO A 23 -16.39 -29.82 -32.79
C PRO A 23 -16.38 -31.35 -32.73
N ALA A 24 -15.21 -32.01 -32.81
CA ALA A 24 -15.12 -33.46 -32.64
C ALA A 24 -15.26 -33.89 -31.17
N ARG A 25 -15.11 -32.96 -30.21
CA ARG A 25 -15.12 -33.26 -28.76
C ARG A 25 -16.43 -32.89 -28.06
N ALA A 26 -17.11 -31.83 -28.48
CA ALA A 26 -18.36 -31.35 -27.89
C ALA A 26 -19.11 -30.38 -28.82
N SER A 27 -20.38 -30.08 -28.49
CA SER A 27 -21.10 -28.97 -29.12
C SER A 27 -20.56 -27.62 -28.65
N PHE A 28 -20.79 -26.58 -29.44
CA PHE A 28 -20.41 -25.21 -29.08
C PHE A 28 -21.12 -24.73 -27.81
N GLU A 29 -22.40 -25.08 -27.61
CA GLU A 29 -23.13 -24.76 -26.38
C GLU A 29 -22.44 -25.33 -25.14
N THR A 30 -22.05 -26.61 -25.16
CA THR A 30 -21.35 -27.24 -24.03
C THR A 30 -19.98 -26.60 -23.79
N PHE A 31 -19.29 -26.19 -24.86
CA PHE A 31 -18.03 -25.44 -24.75
C PHE A 31 -18.26 -24.07 -24.09
N ALA A 32 -19.22 -23.30 -24.59
CA ALA A 32 -19.55 -21.96 -24.10
C ALA A 32 -20.00 -22.00 -22.63
N ASP A 33 -20.89 -22.93 -22.27
CA ASP A 33 -21.33 -23.15 -20.89
C ASP A 33 -20.14 -23.39 -19.97
N ARG A 34 -19.15 -24.19 -20.39
CA ARG A 34 -18.00 -24.50 -19.55
C ARG A 34 -17.07 -23.30 -19.36
N ILE A 35 -16.88 -22.48 -20.39
CA ILE A 35 -16.10 -21.24 -20.30
C ILE A 35 -16.80 -20.24 -19.39
N ILE A 36 -18.09 -19.99 -19.62
CA ILE A 36 -18.91 -19.05 -18.84
C ILE A 36 -18.93 -19.46 -17.36
N ASN A 37 -19.23 -20.73 -17.06
CA ASN A 37 -19.27 -21.21 -15.68
C ASN A 37 -17.91 -21.08 -14.97
N HIS A 38 -16.82 -21.39 -15.67
CA HIS A 38 -15.47 -21.22 -15.11
C HIS A 38 -15.15 -19.75 -14.83
N ARG A 39 -15.53 -18.84 -15.75
CA ARG A 39 -15.29 -17.40 -15.59
C ARG A 39 -16.13 -16.82 -14.46
N VAL A 40 -17.42 -17.16 -14.37
CA VAL A 40 -18.30 -16.78 -13.26
C VAL A 40 -17.74 -17.28 -11.92
N ALA A 41 -17.28 -18.53 -11.84
CA ALA A 41 -16.63 -19.05 -10.64
C ALA A 41 -15.36 -18.26 -10.26
N SER A 42 -14.57 -17.84 -11.25
CA SER A 42 -13.40 -16.99 -11.04
C SER A 42 -13.75 -15.58 -10.56
N LEU A 43 -14.87 -15.00 -11.03
CA LEU A 43 -15.34 -13.67 -10.62
C LEU A 43 -15.94 -13.68 -9.21
N MET A 44 -16.63 -14.77 -8.86
CA MET A 44 -17.21 -14.98 -7.53
C MET A 44 -16.17 -15.42 -6.49
N ALA A 45 -15.01 -15.92 -6.94
CA ALA A 45 -13.96 -16.36 -6.04
C ALA A 45 -13.50 -15.19 -5.15
N PRO A 46 -13.42 -15.37 -3.82
CA PRO A 46 -12.96 -14.32 -2.93
C PRO A 46 -11.49 -14.03 -3.22
N THR A 47 -11.25 -12.97 -3.98
CA THR A 47 -9.91 -12.45 -4.27
C THR A 47 -9.40 -11.61 -3.10
N ALA A 48 -8.09 -11.36 -3.04
CA ALA A 48 -7.52 -10.43 -2.07
C ALA A 48 -8.15 -9.03 -2.19
N ARG A 49 -8.51 -8.63 -3.41
CA ARG A 49 -9.24 -7.40 -3.72
C ARG A 49 -10.63 -7.36 -3.08
N LEU A 50 -11.46 -8.39 -3.28
CA LEU A 50 -12.80 -8.46 -2.66
C LEU A 50 -12.73 -8.49 -1.12
N ARG A 51 -11.68 -9.07 -0.54
CA ARG A 51 -11.45 -9.02 0.92
C ARG A 51 -11.07 -7.62 1.39
N ALA A 52 -10.22 -6.91 0.64
CA ALA A 52 -9.88 -5.54 0.93
C ALA A 52 -11.09 -4.61 0.80
N GLU A 53 -11.91 -4.77 -0.25
CA GLU A 53 -13.16 -4.02 -0.45
C GLU A 53 -14.16 -4.23 0.69
N ARG A 54 -14.23 -5.43 1.30
CA ARG A 54 -15.05 -5.69 2.49
C ARG A 54 -14.58 -5.00 3.78
N ILE A 55 -13.33 -4.55 3.81
CA ILE A 55 -12.75 -3.81 4.95
C ILE A 55 -12.85 -2.30 4.71
N MET A 56 -13.10 -1.87 3.47
CA MET A 56 -13.24 -0.47 3.12
C MET A 56 -14.68 0.00 3.30
N ILE A 57 -14.84 1.17 3.91
CA ILE A 57 -16.11 1.90 4.03
C ILE A 57 -16.05 3.08 3.05
N SER A 58 -17.18 3.40 2.42
CA SER A 58 -17.23 4.59 1.55
C SER A 58 -17.07 5.87 2.37
N ILE A 59 -16.28 6.80 1.86
CA ILE A 59 -16.04 8.12 2.45
C ILE A 59 -17.34 8.94 2.51
N ASP A 60 -18.27 8.71 1.59
CA ASP A 60 -19.56 9.40 1.52
C ASP A 60 -20.63 8.79 2.45
N VAL A 61 -20.28 7.79 3.25
CA VAL A 61 -21.20 7.24 4.27
C VAL A 61 -21.43 8.29 5.35
N HIS A 62 -22.70 8.57 5.66
CA HIS A 62 -23.09 9.51 6.71
C HIS A 62 -22.96 8.82 8.08
N LEU A 63 -22.42 9.53 9.07
CA LEU A 63 -22.10 8.97 10.40
C LEU A 63 -23.30 8.90 11.36
N SER A 64 -24.45 9.48 10.98
CA SER A 64 -25.68 9.47 11.78
C SER A 64 -26.58 8.29 11.42
N ALA A 65 -27.12 7.63 12.44
CA ALA A 65 -27.96 6.44 12.29
C ALA A 65 -29.38 6.73 11.76
N ASP A 66 -29.83 8.00 11.74
CA ASP A 66 -31.26 8.35 11.59
C ASP A 66 -31.62 9.05 10.28
N GLY A 67 -30.75 8.96 9.25
CA GLY A 67 -31.04 9.52 7.92
C GLY A 67 -31.09 11.04 7.88
N ASP A 68 -30.44 11.69 8.85
CA ASP A 68 -30.30 13.14 8.90
C ASP A 68 -29.43 13.59 7.71
N GLU A 69 -30.00 14.31 6.75
CA GLU A 69 -29.29 14.77 5.53
C GLU A 69 -28.16 15.75 5.86
N ASP A 70 -28.19 16.37 7.05
CA ASP A 70 -27.14 17.26 7.56
C ASP A 70 -26.02 16.51 8.32
N ALA A 71 -26.09 15.18 8.38
CA ALA A 71 -25.07 14.37 9.04
C ALA A 71 -23.73 14.45 8.32
N GLU A 72 -22.65 14.66 9.07
CA GLU A 72 -21.30 14.63 8.52
C GLU A 72 -20.98 13.26 7.89
N THR A 73 -20.33 13.30 6.74
CA THR A 73 -19.81 12.12 6.07
C THR A 73 -18.55 11.61 6.77
N MET A 74 -18.26 10.32 6.60
CA MET A 74 -17.01 9.71 7.08
C MET A 74 -15.79 10.52 6.59
N GLY A 75 -15.83 11.03 5.35
CA GLY A 75 -14.79 11.89 4.80
C GLY A 75 -14.55 13.19 5.57
N ALA A 76 -15.61 13.86 6.01
CA ALA A 76 -15.49 15.09 6.80
C ALA A 76 -14.86 14.86 8.18
N SER A 77 -15.01 13.65 8.74
CA SER A 77 -14.41 13.27 10.02
C SER A 77 -12.91 12.92 9.93
N ILE A 78 -12.36 12.74 8.73
CA ILE A 78 -10.95 12.44 8.53
C ILE A 78 -10.16 13.76 8.55
N PRO A 79 -9.24 13.96 9.51
CA PRO A 79 -8.46 15.20 9.57
C PRO A 79 -7.60 15.38 8.32
N GLU A 80 -7.55 16.59 7.76
CA GLU A 80 -6.67 16.92 6.64
C GLU A 80 -5.18 16.69 6.98
N ALA A 81 -4.82 16.78 8.26
CA ALA A 81 -3.48 16.49 8.79
C ALA A 81 -3.04 15.03 8.61
N ASP A 82 -3.98 14.11 8.40
CA ASP A 82 -3.71 12.69 8.13
C ASP A 82 -3.75 12.36 6.62
N GLY A 83 -3.90 13.39 5.77
CA GLY A 83 -3.96 13.26 4.33
C GLY A 83 -2.62 12.86 3.70
N LEU A 84 -2.67 12.23 2.52
CA LEU A 84 -1.48 11.80 1.77
C LEU A 84 -0.53 12.97 1.41
N TYR A 85 -1.09 14.17 1.27
CA TYR A 85 -0.37 15.43 1.02
C TYR A 85 -0.36 16.37 2.22
N ALA A 86 -0.74 15.88 3.41
CA ALA A 86 -0.57 16.65 4.61
C ALA A 86 0.92 16.93 4.75
N GLU A 87 1.31 18.20 4.62
CA GLU A 87 2.57 18.63 5.20
C GLU A 87 2.36 18.46 6.70
N PRO A 88 3.07 17.54 7.38
CA PRO A 88 2.95 17.46 8.82
C PRO A 88 3.29 18.86 9.33
N TYR A 89 2.32 19.56 9.94
CA TYR A 89 2.57 20.87 10.51
C TYR A 89 3.52 20.67 11.70
N LEU A 90 4.81 20.51 11.41
CA LEU A 90 5.87 20.63 12.38
C LEU A 90 6.13 22.13 12.52
N PRO A 91 5.94 22.71 13.72
CA PRO A 91 6.35 24.07 14.01
C PRO A 91 7.78 24.34 13.52
N ALA A 92 8.05 25.56 13.06
CA ALA A 92 9.34 25.92 12.46
C ALA A 92 10.52 25.62 13.39
N GLU A 93 10.32 25.78 14.70
CA GLU A 93 11.29 25.48 15.75
C GLU A 93 11.64 23.98 15.78
N ILE A 94 10.63 23.11 15.66
CA ILE A 94 10.82 21.65 15.61
C ILE A 94 11.50 21.25 14.31
N ARG A 95 11.13 21.87 13.16
CA ARG A 95 11.80 21.61 11.87
C ARG A 95 13.29 21.97 11.91
N ILE A 96 13.64 23.12 12.48
CA ILE A 96 15.02 23.58 12.61
C ILE A 96 15.80 22.66 13.56
N GLY A 97 15.18 22.24 14.67
CA GLY A 97 15.74 21.25 15.60
C GLY A 97 16.03 19.93 14.91
N LEU A 98 15.03 19.35 14.23
CA LEU A 98 15.14 18.09 13.51
C LEU A 98 16.25 18.13 12.45
N ALA A 99 16.29 19.17 11.61
CA ALA A 99 17.31 19.30 10.58
C ALA A 99 18.73 19.36 11.19
N ARG A 100 18.90 20.09 12.30
CA ARG A 100 20.17 20.19 13.02
C ARG A 100 20.57 18.84 13.62
N ASP A 101 19.66 18.13 14.26
CA ASP A 101 19.95 16.88 14.97
C ASP A 101 20.17 15.72 13.99
N VAL A 102 19.44 15.67 12.87
CA VAL A 102 19.71 14.75 11.76
C VAL A 102 21.10 15.05 11.16
N GLY A 103 21.45 16.32 10.96
CA GLY A 103 22.78 16.70 10.47
C GLY A 103 23.91 16.23 11.41
N ARG A 104 23.73 16.39 12.73
CA ARG A 104 24.67 15.90 13.75
C ARG A 104 24.77 14.37 13.76
N PHE A 105 23.64 13.68 13.69
CA PHE A 105 23.57 12.22 13.63
C PHE A 105 24.30 11.69 12.39
N LEU A 106 23.99 12.20 11.19
CA LEU A 106 24.70 11.80 9.98
C LEU A 106 26.20 12.10 10.08
N GLY A 107 26.56 13.21 10.75
CA GLY A 107 27.93 13.61 11.07
C GLY A 107 28.68 12.63 11.98
N SER A 108 27.99 11.97 12.92
CA SER A 108 28.59 11.00 13.85
C SER A 108 28.70 9.57 13.28
N LEU A 109 27.93 9.25 12.24
CA LEU A 109 28.01 7.94 11.58
C LEU A 109 29.37 7.69 10.92
N SER A 110 29.80 6.43 10.94
CA SER A 110 30.93 5.97 10.14
C SER A 110 30.68 6.19 8.65
N PRO A 111 31.72 6.35 7.81
CA PRO A 111 31.55 6.55 6.36
C PRO A 111 30.72 5.45 5.69
N VAL A 112 30.85 4.21 6.19
CA VAL A 112 30.08 3.06 5.75
C VAL A 112 28.60 3.25 6.07
N LEU A 113 28.25 3.52 7.33
CA LEU A 113 26.85 3.71 7.75
C LEU A 113 26.21 4.95 7.12
N ARG A 114 26.97 6.02 6.91
CA ARG A 114 26.50 7.22 6.20
C ARG A 114 26.11 6.91 4.75
N ARG A 115 26.86 6.04 4.06
CA ARG A 115 26.48 5.56 2.72
C ARG A 115 25.15 4.80 2.75
N TYR A 116 24.93 3.95 3.75
CA TYR A 116 23.65 3.25 3.91
C TYR A 116 22.50 4.22 4.22
N ALA A 117 22.71 5.24 5.06
CA ALA A 117 21.70 6.26 5.32
C ALA A 117 21.27 6.98 4.02
N GLY A 118 22.21 7.29 3.12
CA GLY A 118 21.89 7.87 1.81
C GLY A 118 21.06 6.94 0.92
N ILE A 119 21.32 5.62 0.95
CA ILE A 119 20.53 4.62 0.22
C ILE A 119 19.09 4.55 0.76
N PHE A 120 18.92 4.67 2.08
CA PHE A 120 17.58 4.66 2.70
C PHE A 120 16.79 5.95 2.48
N ALA A 121 17.46 7.06 2.19
CA ALA A 121 16.83 8.34 1.89
C ALA A 121 16.35 8.45 0.43
N ALA A 122 16.64 7.46 -0.43
CA ALA A 122 16.20 7.46 -1.82
C ALA A 122 14.72 7.06 -1.96
N ASP A 123 14.06 7.59 -3.00
CA ASP A 123 12.66 7.29 -3.33
C ASP A 123 12.36 5.79 -3.50
N ASN A 124 13.38 5.00 -3.88
CA ASN A 124 13.27 3.55 -4.00
C ASN A 124 14.49 2.84 -3.41
N VAL A 125 14.39 2.48 -2.12
CA VAL A 125 15.42 1.74 -1.38
C VAL A 125 15.83 0.44 -2.09
N SER A 126 14.88 -0.26 -2.72
CA SER A 126 15.18 -1.54 -3.39
C SER A 126 15.98 -1.34 -4.68
N ALA A 127 15.70 -0.28 -5.44
CA ALA A 127 16.50 0.09 -6.61
C ALA A 127 17.90 0.55 -6.19
N ALA A 128 17.98 1.50 -5.25
CA ALA A 128 19.24 2.03 -4.75
C ALA A 128 20.15 0.95 -4.15
N ALA A 129 19.58 -0.04 -3.46
CA ALA A 129 20.36 -1.15 -2.92
C ALA A 129 20.86 -2.14 -3.97
N ARG A 130 20.08 -2.39 -5.04
CA ARG A 130 20.54 -3.21 -6.18
C ARG A 130 21.67 -2.52 -6.92
N ASP A 131 21.53 -1.23 -7.21
CA ASP A 131 22.56 -0.43 -7.89
C ASP A 131 23.85 -0.35 -7.05
N ALA A 132 23.70 -0.33 -5.72
CA ALA A 132 24.83 -0.37 -4.79
C ALA A 132 25.45 -1.77 -4.61
N GLY A 133 24.92 -2.82 -5.26
CA GLY A 133 25.41 -4.19 -5.18
C GLY A 133 25.23 -4.86 -3.82
N LEU A 134 24.22 -4.45 -3.04
CA LEU A 134 24.07 -4.86 -1.65
C LEU A 134 23.14 -6.06 -1.48
N HIS A 135 23.57 -7.03 -0.69
CA HIS A 135 22.76 -8.19 -0.35
C HIS A 135 21.66 -7.83 0.66
N ARG A 136 20.47 -8.42 0.50
CA ARG A 136 19.28 -8.13 1.31
C ARG A 136 19.52 -8.26 2.82
N SER A 137 20.28 -9.27 3.25
CA SER A 137 20.64 -9.48 4.66
C SER A 137 21.43 -8.31 5.24
N THR A 138 22.42 -7.81 4.51
CA THR A 138 23.26 -6.67 4.92
C THR A 138 22.45 -5.38 5.02
N ILE A 139 21.46 -5.18 4.14
CA ILE A 139 20.57 -4.01 4.19
C ILE A 139 19.79 -4.00 5.51
N TYR A 140 19.15 -5.12 5.87
CA TYR A 140 18.37 -5.18 7.12
C TYR A 140 19.26 -5.04 8.36
N GLU A 141 20.42 -5.69 8.37
CA GLU A 141 21.38 -5.54 9.47
C GLU A 141 21.79 -4.08 9.68
N ARG A 142 22.17 -3.38 8.59
CA ARG A 142 22.58 -1.97 8.64
C ARG A 142 21.42 -1.04 8.96
N MET A 143 20.21 -1.36 8.52
CA MET A 143 18.99 -0.64 8.91
C MET A 143 18.72 -0.76 10.41
N HIS A 144 18.88 -1.96 10.98
CA HIS A 144 18.73 -2.17 12.42
C HIS A 144 19.78 -1.40 13.21
N GLN A 145 21.04 -1.41 12.75
CA GLN A 145 22.11 -0.63 13.38
C GLN A 145 21.80 0.87 13.34
N LEU A 146 21.41 1.41 12.17
CA LEU A 146 21.05 2.83 12.04
C LEU A 146 19.87 3.22 12.93
N ARG A 147 18.86 2.36 13.08
CA ARG A 147 17.75 2.60 14.00
C ARG A 147 18.20 2.66 15.45
N ALA A 148 19.08 1.75 15.88
CA ALA A 148 19.62 1.76 17.24
C ALA A 148 20.43 3.03 17.50
N ASP A 149 21.31 3.41 16.56
CA ASP A 149 22.14 4.60 16.68
C ASP A 149 21.28 5.88 16.69
N ALA A 150 20.22 5.93 15.87
CA ALA A 150 19.29 7.06 15.83
C ALA A 150 18.46 7.19 17.12
N ALA A 151 18.08 6.07 17.74
CA ALA A 151 17.39 6.05 19.02
C ALA A 151 18.29 6.59 20.14
N VAL A 152 19.57 6.20 20.16
CA VAL A 152 20.57 6.73 21.12
C VAL A 152 20.79 8.24 20.90
N ALA A 153 20.72 8.71 19.65
CA ALA A 153 20.79 10.13 19.32
C ALA A 153 19.52 10.93 19.64
N GLY A 154 18.46 10.30 20.19
CA GLY A 154 17.22 10.96 20.57
C GLY A 154 16.26 11.28 19.42
N LEU A 155 16.56 10.85 18.18
CA LEU A 155 15.72 11.18 17.02
C LEU A 155 14.30 10.59 17.09
N GLN A 156 14.09 9.58 17.94
CA GLN A 156 12.78 8.99 18.22
C GLN A 156 11.79 9.97 18.87
N GLU A 157 12.27 11.02 19.54
CA GLU A 157 11.42 12.04 20.18
C GLU A 157 10.62 12.84 19.15
N TYR A 158 11.16 13.00 17.93
CA TYR A 158 10.46 13.64 16.82
C TYR A 158 9.37 12.77 16.17
N LEU A 159 9.32 11.47 16.49
CA LEU A 159 8.34 10.53 15.93
C LEU A 159 7.08 10.38 16.78
N GLY A 160 7.00 11.05 17.93
CA GLY A 160 5.98 10.89 18.98
C GLY A 160 4.52 11.23 18.62
N GLY A 161 4.20 11.40 17.34
CA GLY A 161 2.82 11.60 16.86
C GLY A 161 2.48 10.86 15.56
N ILE A 162 3.41 10.13 14.95
CA ILE A 162 3.12 9.35 13.74
C ILE A 162 2.63 7.97 14.20
N PRO A 163 1.43 7.51 13.81
CA PRO A 163 1.01 6.13 14.05
C PRO A 163 1.98 5.21 13.29
N THR A 164 3.02 4.75 13.96
CA THR A 164 3.84 3.67 13.42
C THR A 164 2.98 2.42 13.48
N VAL A 165 2.68 1.83 12.32
CA VAL A 165 2.04 0.51 12.25
C VAL A 165 2.90 -0.43 13.07
N HIS A 166 2.49 -0.71 14.30
CA HIS A 166 3.06 -1.78 15.07
C HIS A 166 2.74 -3.05 14.29
N SER A 167 3.74 -3.60 13.62
CA SER A 167 3.64 -4.92 13.03
C SER A 167 3.31 -5.88 14.17
N ALA A 168 2.05 -6.32 14.23
CA ALA A 168 1.63 -7.39 15.13
C ALA A 168 2.52 -8.60 14.83
N ARG A 169 3.47 -8.86 15.74
CA ARG A 169 4.25 -10.09 15.72
C ARG A 169 3.28 -11.23 16.01
N ARG A 170 3.18 -12.17 15.06
CA ARG A 170 2.70 -13.52 15.30
C ARG A 170 3.68 -14.29 16.17
#